data_AF-A0A2D5QE68-F1
#
_entry.id   AF-A0A2D5QE68-F1
#
_cell.length_a   1.000
_cell.length_b   1.000
_cell.length_c   1.000
_cell.angle_alpha   90.00
_cell.angle_beta   90.00
_cell.angle_gamma   90.00
#
_symmetry.space_group_name_H-M   'P 1'
#
loop_
_entity.id
_entity.type
_entity.pdbx_description
1 polymer ?
#
loop_
_entity_poly.entity_id
_entity_poly.type
_entity_poly.pdbx_seq_one_letter_code
_entity_poly.pdbx_strand_id
1 'polypeptide(L)'
;MDLIYEGIVNRANTNIYKEIIIKKELDEKLGIDFNTESLKITDDNRIIFPKMMVMSIKPNGIAEKHGLRLGTQILKIDNDDVTPENYNDFMKTKHIFKILLNDSYCEVYQTLLRENKFNFIR
;
A
#
# COMPACT_ATOMS: atom_id res chain seq x y z
N MET A 1 -29.12 -2.07 1.92
CA MET A 1 -27.72 -1.82 1.52
C MET A 1 -27.22 -0.69 2.40
N ASP A 2 -26.19 -0.95 3.17
CA ASP A 2 -25.67 -0.02 4.19
C ASP A 2 -24.98 1.16 3.49
N LEU A 3 -25.44 2.41 3.74
CA LEU A 3 -24.89 3.62 3.08
C LEU A 3 -23.38 3.76 3.31
N ILE A 4 -22.91 3.26 4.44
CA ILE A 4 -21.50 3.25 4.83
C ILE A 4 -20.70 2.32 3.91
N TYR A 5 -21.23 1.12 3.61
CA TYR A 5 -20.57 0.15 2.75
C TYR A 5 -20.40 0.66 1.32
N GLU A 6 -21.46 1.23 0.73
CA GLU A 6 -21.39 1.83 -0.61
C GLU A 6 -20.39 2.99 -0.67
N GLY A 7 -20.29 3.78 0.40
CA GLY A 7 -19.27 4.83 0.52
C GLY A 7 -17.84 4.28 0.49
N ILE A 8 -17.58 3.17 1.19
CA ILE A 8 -16.27 2.51 1.22
C ILE A 8 -15.93 1.92 -0.15
N VAL A 9 -16.88 1.25 -0.81
CA VAL A 9 -16.69 0.69 -2.16
C VAL A 9 -16.38 1.79 -3.18
N ASN A 10 -17.09 2.92 -3.13
CA ASN A 10 -16.82 4.04 -4.03
C ASN A 10 -15.41 4.63 -3.82
N ARG A 11 -14.95 4.73 -2.57
CA ARG A 11 -13.58 5.19 -2.27
C ARG A 11 -12.52 4.21 -2.77
N ALA A 12 -12.71 2.91 -2.57
CA ALA A 12 -11.80 1.88 -3.06
C ALA A 12 -11.61 1.93 -4.58
N ASN A 13 -12.63 2.37 -5.32
CA ASN A 13 -12.60 2.48 -6.78
C ASN A 13 -12.13 3.86 -7.29
N THR A 14 -11.90 4.83 -6.41
CA THR A 14 -11.48 6.18 -6.80
C THR A 14 -9.96 6.28 -6.71
N ASN A 15 -9.28 6.26 -7.85
CA ASN A 15 -7.82 6.32 -7.91
C ASN A 15 -7.26 7.65 -7.39
N ILE A 16 -6.40 7.59 -6.37
CA ILE A 16 -5.69 8.74 -5.79
C ILE A 16 -4.19 8.51 -5.97
N TYR A 17 -3.63 9.04 -7.06
CA TYR A 17 -2.20 8.90 -7.34
C TYR A 17 -1.37 9.95 -6.61
N LYS A 18 -0.22 9.51 -6.12
CA LYS A 18 0.75 10.36 -5.43
C LYS A 18 2.15 9.95 -5.81
N GLU A 19 3.03 10.91 -6.00
CA GLU A 19 4.46 10.65 -6.16
C GLU A 19 5.22 11.11 -4.92
N ILE A 20 6.16 10.28 -4.47
CA ILE A 20 7.10 10.64 -3.42
C ILE A 20 8.52 10.38 -3.89
N ILE A 21 9.49 11.08 -3.31
CA ILE A 21 10.90 10.81 -3.51
C ILE A 21 11.44 10.33 -2.17
N ILE A 22 12.05 9.15 -2.17
CA ILE A 22 12.70 8.60 -0.99
C ILE A 22 14.20 8.62 -1.19
N LYS A 23 14.91 9.08 -0.16
CA LYS A 23 16.36 8.99 -0.06
C LYS A 23 16.74 8.08 1.11
N LYS A 24 17.48 7.00 0.82
CA LYS A 24 18.12 6.13 1.83
C LYS A 24 19.60 6.50 1.95
N GLU A 25 20.13 6.45 3.17
CA GLU A 25 21.56 6.72 3.42
C GLU A 25 22.41 5.44 3.35
N LEU A 26 21.81 4.27 3.60
CA LEU A 26 22.47 2.96 3.62
C LEU A 26 21.72 1.95 2.73
N ASP A 27 22.23 0.72 2.63
CA ASP A 27 21.57 -0.41 1.98
C ASP A 27 20.46 -1.05 2.81
N GLU A 28 19.66 -0.20 3.46
CA GLU A 28 18.50 -0.63 4.22
C GLU A 28 17.22 -0.61 3.37
N LYS A 29 16.28 -1.49 3.71
CA LYS A 29 14.93 -1.50 3.14
C LYS A 29 14.13 -0.32 3.69
N LEU A 30 13.04 0.03 3.02
CA LEU A 30 12.12 1.10 3.46
C LEU A 30 11.45 0.88 4.81
N GLY A 31 11.49 -0.36 5.34
CA GLY A 31 10.83 -0.73 6.58
C GLY A 31 9.32 -0.86 6.40
N ILE A 32 8.90 -1.56 5.35
CA ILE A 32 7.49 -1.83 5.04
C ILE A 32 7.29 -3.31 4.81
N ASP A 33 6.08 -3.77 5.12
CA ASP A 33 5.57 -5.04 4.62
C ASP A 33 4.40 -4.76 3.68
N PHE A 34 4.29 -5.56 2.62
CA PHE A 34 3.24 -5.45 1.63
C PHE A 34 2.68 -6.83 1.29
N ASN A 35 1.46 -6.86 0.76
CA ASN A 35 0.87 -8.10 0.27
C ASN A 35 1.50 -8.53 -1.07
N THR A 36 1.79 -9.82 -1.18
CA THR A 36 2.36 -10.43 -2.38
C THR A 36 1.28 -10.85 -3.38
N GLU A 37 0.05 -11.03 -2.90
CA GLU A 37 -1.11 -11.41 -3.69
C GLU A 37 -2.28 -10.46 -3.48
N SER A 38 -3.21 -10.44 -4.43
CA SER A 38 -4.43 -9.66 -4.28
C SER A 38 -5.34 -10.32 -3.26
N LEU A 39 -5.82 -9.55 -2.27
CA LEU A 39 -6.63 -10.07 -1.18
C LEU A 39 -8.08 -9.66 -1.38
N LYS A 40 -8.99 -10.64 -1.38
CA LYS A 40 -10.44 -10.39 -1.41
C LYS A 40 -10.90 -10.07 0.00
N ILE A 41 -11.43 -8.88 0.19
CA ILE A 41 -11.81 -8.38 1.52
C ILE A 41 -13.30 -8.57 1.80
N THR A 42 -14.11 -8.57 0.73
CA THR A 42 -15.55 -8.77 0.81
C THR A 42 -15.95 -10.00 0.02
N ASP A 43 -16.97 -10.72 0.50
CA ASP A 43 -17.49 -11.95 -0.15
C ASP A 43 -17.99 -11.68 -1.58
N ASP A 44 -18.53 -10.49 -1.81
CA ASP A 44 -19.01 -10.03 -3.11
C ASP A 44 -17.88 -9.58 -4.06
N ASN A 45 -16.62 -9.62 -3.62
CA ASN A 45 -15.42 -9.18 -4.35
C ASN A 45 -15.45 -7.72 -4.82
N ARG A 46 -16.29 -6.86 -4.23
CA ARG A 46 -16.34 -5.43 -4.56
C ARG A 46 -15.16 -4.65 -3.99
N ILE A 47 -14.50 -5.19 -2.97
CA ILE A 47 -13.26 -4.65 -2.42
C ILE A 47 -12.17 -5.73 -2.51
N ILE A 48 -11.19 -5.46 -3.36
CA ILE A 48 -10.00 -6.30 -3.54
C ILE A 48 -8.79 -5.41 -3.28
N PHE A 49 -7.97 -5.80 -2.30
CA PHE A 49 -6.68 -5.16 -2.10
C PHE A 49 -5.70 -5.65 -3.16
N PRO A 50 -5.08 -4.74 -3.92
CA PRO A 50 -4.14 -5.12 -4.97
C PRO A 50 -2.82 -5.58 -4.38
N LYS A 51 -2.01 -6.30 -5.15
CA LYS A 51 -0.61 -6.60 -4.81
C LYS A 51 0.17 -5.31 -4.55
N MET A 52 1.28 -5.41 -3.81
CA MET A 52 2.16 -4.30 -3.46
C MET A 52 1.47 -3.20 -2.63
N MET A 53 0.38 -3.55 -1.94
CA MET A 53 -0.25 -2.68 -0.95
C MET A 53 0.44 -2.81 0.40
N VAL A 54 0.80 -1.67 0.98
CA VAL A 54 1.50 -1.55 2.27
C VAL A 54 0.57 -1.97 3.40
N MET A 55 0.93 -3.05 4.08
CA MET A 55 0.19 -3.66 5.18
C MET A 55 0.76 -3.26 6.55
N SER A 56 2.06 -2.96 6.60
CA SER A 56 2.75 -2.55 7.82
C SER A 56 3.85 -1.57 7.48
N ILE A 57 4.12 -0.66 8.42
CA ILE A 57 5.24 0.28 8.35
C ILE A 57 5.97 0.21 9.69
N LYS A 58 7.28 0.02 9.64
CA LYS A 58 8.15 0.03 10.81
C LYS A 58 8.15 1.45 11.42
N PRO A 59 7.89 1.58 12.74
CA PRO A 59 7.97 2.86 13.42
C PRO A 59 9.34 3.51 13.27
N ASN A 60 9.36 4.82 13.00
CA ASN A 60 10.53 5.63 12.68
C ASN A 60 11.32 5.15 11.46
N GLY A 61 10.73 4.28 10.63
CA GLY A 61 11.32 3.77 9.40
C GLY A 61 11.37 4.81 8.28
N ILE A 62 12.13 4.52 7.21
CA ILE A 62 12.28 5.43 6.07
C ILE A 62 10.92 5.73 5.43
N ALA A 63 10.08 4.71 5.22
CA ALA A 63 8.76 4.85 4.62
C ALA A 63 7.86 5.82 5.39
N GLU A 64 7.82 5.70 6.72
CA GLU A 64 7.01 6.59 7.58
C GLU A 64 7.48 8.04 7.46
N LYS A 65 8.80 8.28 7.53
CA LYS A 65 9.41 9.62 7.42
C LYS A 65 9.11 10.31 6.09
N HIS A 66 8.92 9.53 5.01
CA HIS A 66 8.60 10.05 3.68
C HIS A 66 7.09 10.04 3.38
N GLY A 67 6.26 9.78 4.40
CA GLY A 67 4.81 9.91 4.31
C GLY A 67 4.11 8.79 3.54
N LEU A 68 4.72 7.60 3.49
CA LEU A 68 4.03 6.37 3.09
C LEU A 68 3.00 5.99 4.17
N ARG A 69 1.87 5.41 3.77
CA ARG A 69 0.76 5.10 4.68
C ARG A 69 0.33 3.65 4.53
N LEU A 70 -0.34 3.14 5.57
CA LEU A 70 -1.01 1.85 5.51
C LEU A 70 -2.16 1.90 4.51
N GLY A 71 -2.27 0.87 3.68
CA GLY A 71 -3.22 0.80 2.56
C GLY A 71 -2.74 1.53 1.29
N THR A 72 -1.58 2.17 1.30
CA THR A 72 -0.99 2.71 0.05
C THR A 72 -0.57 1.55 -0.85
N GLN A 73 -0.94 1.57 -2.11
CA GLN A 73 -0.40 0.66 -3.13
C GLN A 73 0.83 1.29 -3.80
N ILE A 74 1.91 0.52 -3.89
CA ILE A 74 3.11 0.90 -4.64
C ILE A 74 2.94 0.43 -6.08
N LEU A 75 2.99 1.35 -7.04
CA LEU A 75 2.81 1.05 -8.47
C LEU A 75 4.13 0.99 -9.21
N LYS A 76 4.96 2.02 -9.05
CA LYS A 76 6.24 2.14 -9.76
C LYS A 76 7.34 2.64 -8.85
N ILE A 77 8.55 2.17 -9.13
CA ILE A 77 9.78 2.75 -8.61
C ILE A 77 10.56 3.28 -9.81
N ASP A 78 10.85 4.58 -9.77
CA ASP A 78 11.24 5.43 -10.87
C ASP A 78 10.25 5.35 -12.05
N ASN A 79 10.59 4.61 -13.10
CA ASN A 79 9.75 4.42 -14.29
C ASN A 79 9.31 2.97 -14.48
N ASP A 80 9.76 2.06 -13.62
CA ASP A 80 9.56 0.62 -13.76
C ASP A 80 8.41 0.15 -12.85
N ASP A 81 7.60 -0.78 -13.36
CA ASP A 81 6.54 -1.41 -12.59
C ASP A 81 7.13 -2.25 -11.45
N VAL A 82 6.59 -2.08 -10.25
CA VAL A 82 7.05 -2.81 -9.07
C VAL A 82 6.17 -4.04 -8.82
N THR A 83 6.82 -5.15 -8.49
CA THR A 83 6.19 -6.39 -8.07
C THR A 83 6.88 -6.94 -6.82
N PRO A 84 6.25 -7.88 -6.10
CA PRO A 84 6.87 -8.49 -4.92
C PRO A 84 8.24 -9.11 -5.21
N GLU A 85 8.41 -9.66 -6.42
CA GLU A 85 9.60 -10.36 -6.85
C GLU A 85 10.75 -9.39 -7.13
N ASN A 86 10.48 -8.24 -7.77
CA ASN A 86 11.51 -7.29 -8.17
C ASN A 86 11.80 -6.18 -7.13
N TYR A 87 10.93 -6.02 -6.12
CA TYR A 87 11.05 -4.96 -5.11
C TYR A 87 12.42 -4.95 -4.42
N ASN A 88 12.94 -6.12 -4.05
CA ASN A 88 14.22 -6.21 -3.34
C ASN A 88 15.41 -5.74 -4.22
N ASP A 89 15.30 -5.85 -5.54
CA ASP A 89 16.36 -5.45 -6.46
C ASP A 89 16.43 -3.91 -6.59
N PHE A 90 15.28 -3.23 -6.60
CA PHE A 90 15.22 -1.77 -6.52
C PHE A 90 15.87 -1.25 -5.23
N MET A 91 15.62 -1.92 -4.11
CA MET A 91 16.15 -1.50 -2.80
C MET A 91 17.67 -1.62 -2.68
N LYS A 92 18.29 -2.52 -3.45
CA LYS A 92 19.76 -2.70 -3.45
C LYS A 92 20.49 -1.73 -4.37
N THR A 93 19.88 -1.35 -5.49
CA THR A 93 20.57 -0.69 -6.59
C THR A 93 20.66 0.82 -6.46
N LYS A 94 19.69 1.48 -5.80
CA LYS A 94 19.58 2.95 -5.81
C LYS A 94 19.36 3.51 -4.42
N HIS A 95 20.04 4.61 -4.09
CA HIS A 95 19.85 5.33 -2.82
C HIS A 95 18.80 6.45 -2.88
N ILE A 96 18.39 6.84 -4.08
CA ILE A 96 17.32 7.80 -4.30
C ILE A 96 16.42 7.19 -5.35
N PHE A 97 15.13 7.15 -5.08
CA PHE A 97 14.14 6.64 -6.02
C PHE A 97 12.83 7.41 -5.89
N LYS A 98 12.20 7.65 -7.03
CA LYS A 98 10.87 8.24 -7.15
C LYS A 98 9.86 7.10 -7.06
N ILE A 99 8.84 7.20 -6.24
CA ILE A 99 7.83 6.15 -6.11
C ILE A 99 6.48 6.71 -6.51
N LEU A 100 5.83 6.04 -7.45
CA LEU A 100 4.43 6.27 -7.78
C LEU A 100 3.56 5.37 -6.92
N LEU A 101 2.62 6.01 -6.22
CA LEU A 101 1.75 5.41 -5.24
C LEU A 101 0.29 5.61 -5.62
N ASN A 102 -0.55 4.73 -5.11
CA ASN A 102 -2.00 4.84 -5.16
C ASN A 102 -2.57 4.74 -3.74
N ASP A 103 -3.08 5.85 -3.22
CA ASP A 103 -3.58 5.99 -1.85
C ASP A 103 -5.08 5.67 -1.70
N SER A 104 -5.75 5.21 -2.76
CA SER A 104 -7.19 4.92 -2.79
C SER A 104 -7.67 4.01 -1.67
N TYR A 105 -6.82 3.05 -1.28
CA TYR A 105 -7.15 2.05 -0.27
C TYR A 105 -6.75 2.49 1.14
N CYS A 106 -6.08 3.63 1.35
CA CYS A 106 -5.64 4.07 2.67
C CYS A 106 -6.81 4.19 3.65
N GLU A 107 -7.86 4.90 3.26
CA GLU A 107 -9.02 5.13 4.13
C GLU A 107 -9.82 3.84 4.35
N VAL A 108 -9.93 3.01 3.30
CA VAL A 108 -10.59 1.71 3.36
C VAL A 108 -9.88 0.80 4.36
N TYR A 109 -8.55 0.68 4.22
CA TYR A 109 -7.69 -0.12 5.08
C TYR A 109 -7.75 0.34 6.54
N GLN A 110 -7.64 1.64 6.79
CA GLN A 110 -7.72 2.20 8.14
C GLN A 110 -9.10 2.01 8.79
N THR A 111 -10.18 2.13 8.01
CA THR A 111 -11.54 1.89 8.50
C THR A 111 -11.71 0.43 8.91
N LEU A 112 -11.24 -0.51 8.08
CA LEU A 112 -11.31 -1.94 8.37
C LEU A 112 -10.46 -2.35 9.59
N LEU A 113 -9.29 -1.73 9.77
CA LEU A 113 -8.46 -1.91 10.97
C LEU A 113 -9.20 -1.45 12.24
N ARG A 114 -9.83 -0.26 12.20
CA ARG A 114 -10.55 0.30 13.35
C ARG A 114 -11.76 -0.54 13.75
N GLU A 115 -12.48 -1.07 12.76
CA GLU A 115 -13.65 -1.91 13.02
C GLU A 115 -13.28 -3.35 13.42
N ASN A 116 -11.99 -3.67 13.52
CA ASN A 116 -11.48 -5.02 13.81
C ASN A 116 -12.01 -6.09 12.84
N LYS A 117 -12.43 -5.66 11.64
CA LYS A 117 -13.01 -6.52 10.60
C LYS A 117 -11.95 -7.29 9.81
N PHE A 118 -10.68 -7.23 10.19
CA PHE A 118 -9.66 -8.13 9.62
C PHE A 118 -9.84 -9.60 10.03
N ASN A 119 -10.76 -9.91 10.95
CA ASN A 119 -11.16 -11.29 11.26
C ASN A 119 -11.89 -12.03 10.11
N PHE A 120 -12.09 -11.42 8.94
CA PHE A 120 -12.55 -12.13 7.73
C PHE A 120 -11.45 -12.91 6.99
N ILE A 121 -10.20 -12.84 7.46
CA ILE A 121 -9.10 -13.70 6.98
C ILE A 121 -8.68 -14.60 8.15
N ARG A 122 -9.40 -15.70 8.33
CA ARG A 122 -8.92 -16.82 9.14
C ARG A 122 -9.37 -18.14 8.52
#